data_AF-A0A9W7Z6D4-F1
#
_entry.id   AF-A0A9W7Z6D4-F1
#
_cell.length_a   1.000
_cell.length_b   1.000
_cell.length_c   1.000
_cell.angle_alpha   90.00
_cell.angle_beta   90.00
_cell.angle_gamma   90.00
#
_symmetry.space_group_name_H-M   'P 1'
#
loop_
_entity.id
_entity.type
_entity.pdbx_description
1 polymer ?
#
loop_
_entity_poly.entity_id
_entity_poly.type
_entity_poly.pdbx_seq_one_letter_code
_entity_poly.pdbx_strand_id
1 'polypeptide(L)'
;MGGPGLEVAKFTFYVFMPIGFMVYFGGPGFYERYVADHVYNFAPPPRRNLPTETSDIQKALAESRQMREQRKLVREKAMQDMGSS
;
A
#
# COMPACT_ATOMS: atom_id res chain seq x y z
N MET A 1 -2.83 -11.82 50.49
CA MET A 1 -2.18 -11.09 49.38
C MET A 1 -0.74 -11.59 49.31
N GLY A 2 -0.36 -12.23 48.20
CA GLY A 2 0.98 -12.82 48.07
C GLY A 2 2.04 -11.73 48.18
N GLY A 3 3.03 -11.94 49.06
CA GLY A 3 3.99 -10.92 49.47
C GLY A 3 4.87 -10.36 48.34
N PRO A 4 5.88 -9.55 48.68
CA PRO A 4 6.66 -8.74 47.72
C PRO A 4 7.19 -9.49 46.49
N GLY A 5 7.51 -10.79 46.61
CA GLY A 5 7.95 -11.61 45.48
C GLY A 5 6.89 -11.79 44.38
N LEU A 6 5.60 -11.84 44.73
CA LEU A 6 4.52 -11.95 43.74
C LEU A 6 4.35 -10.65 42.95
N GLU A 7 4.60 -9.50 43.58
CA GLU A 7 4.53 -8.19 42.95
C GLU A 7 5.66 -8.01 41.94
N VAL A 8 6.88 -8.40 42.28
CA VAL A 8 8.03 -8.39 41.37
C VAL A 8 7.81 -9.34 40.18
N ALA A 9 7.28 -10.55 40.41
CA ALA A 9 6.98 -11.49 39.33
C ALA A 9 5.94 -10.94 38.34
N LYS A 10 4.84 -10.38 38.85
CA LYS A 10 3.80 -9.73 38.03
C LYS A 10 4.36 -8.55 37.25
N PHE A 11 5.15 -7.69 37.89
CA PHE A 11 5.76 -6.53 37.25
C PHE A 11 6.65 -6.95 36.07
N THR A 12 7.54 -7.93 36.30
CA THR A 12 8.40 -8.49 35.24
C THR A 12 7.55 -9.06 34.11
N PHE A 13 6.50 -9.83 34.41
CA PHE A 13 5.60 -10.35 33.38
C PHE A 13 4.95 -9.24 32.56
N TYR A 14 4.41 -8.20 33.21
CA TYR A 14 3.76 -7.09 32.51
C TYR A 14 4.70 -6.26 31.64
N VAL A 15 5.99 -6.19 31.99
CA VAL A 15 6.97 -5.47 31.17
C VAL A 15 7.48 -6.34 30.03
N PHE A 16 7.94 -7.56 30.33
CA PHE A 16 8.61 -8.40 29.33
C PHE A 16 7.65 -9.12 28.38
N MET A 17 6.43 -9.44 28.81
CA MET A 17 5.45 -10.09 27.93
C MET A 17 5.10 -9.23 26.71
N PRO A 18 4.69 -7.95 26.82
CA PRO A 18 4.36 -7.15 25.64
C PRO A 18 5.59 -6.86 24.77
N ILE A 19 6.76 -6.66 25.38
CA ILE A 19 8.02 -6.46 24.63
C ILE A 19 8.36 -7.72 23.84
N GLY A 20 8.28 -8.90 24.46
CA GLY A 20 8.51 -10.17 23.79
C GLY A 20 7.53 -10.42 22.65
N PHE A 21 6.25 -10.10 22.85
CA PHE A 21 5.24 -10.14 21.79
C PHE A 21 5.60 -9.21 20.64
N MET A 22 5.97 -7.96 20.91
CA MET A 22 6.36 -7.00 19.87
C MET A 22 7.60 -7.45 19.09
N VAL A 23 8.60 -8.02 19.77
CA VAL A 23 9.82 -8.52 19.09
C VAL A 23 9.51 -9.75 18.24
N TYR A 24 8.69 -10.67 18.76
CA TYR A 24 8.34 -11.89 18.04
C TYR A 24 7.46 -11.61 16.82
N PHE A 25 6.37 -10.85 16.98
CA PHE A 25 5.44 -10.56 15.89
C PHE A 25 5.88 -9.40 14.99
N GLY A 26 6.63 -8.43 15.53
CA GLY A 26 7.13 -7.27 14.79
C GLY A 26 8.48 -7.49 14.11
N GLY A 27 9.14 -8.62 14.35
CA GLY A 27 10.40 -8.97 13.69
C GLY A 27 10.21 -9.32 12.21
N PRO A 28 11.21 -9.05 11.35
CA PRO A 28 11.13 -9.34 9.92
C PRO A 28 10.92 -10.83 9.62
N GLY A 29 11.47 -11.73 10.44
CA GLY A 29 11.32 -13.18 10.26
C GLY A 29 9.88 -13.69 10.43
N PHE A 30 9.07 -13.06 11.28
CA PHE A 30 7.64 -13.40 11.39
C PHE A 30 6.88 -12.98 10.13
N TYR A 31 7.18 -11.79 9.62
CA TYR A 31 6.58 -11.29 8.38
C TYR A 31 6.91 -12.19 7.19
N GLU A 32 8.18 -12.55 7.01
CA GLU A 32 8.63 -13.42 5.91
C GLU A 32 7.99 -14.81 5.99
N ARG A 33 7.86 -15.39 7.19
CA ARG A 33 7.34 -16.76 7.35
C ARG A 33 5.82 -16.86 7.23
N TYR A 34 5.07 -15.86 7.70
CA TYR A 34 3.62 -15.98 7.87
C TYR A 34 2.80 -15.00 7.02
N VAL A 35 3.38 -13.87 6.62
CA VAL A 35 2.62 -12.76 6.01
C VAL A 35 2.98 -12.58 4.53
N ALA A 36 4.26 -12.64 4.17
CA ALA A 36 4.76 -12.30 2.83
C ALA A 36 3.99 -12.99 1.69
N ASP A 37 3.76 -14.30 1.80
CA ASP A 37 3.06 -15.08 0.77
C ASP A 37 1.58 -14.69 0.61
N HIS A 38 0.96 -14.18 1.68
CA HIS A 38 -0.47 -13.91 1.74
C HIS A 38 -0.82 -12.45 1.45
N VAL A 39 0.17 -11.53 1.49
CA VAL A 39 -0.01 -10.10 1.20
C VAL A 39 -0.67 -9.89 -0.17
N TYR A 40 -0.28 -10.68 -1.17
CA TYR A 40 -0.81 -10.60 -2.52
C TYR A 40 -2.29 -11.03 -2.65
N ASN A 41 -2.82 -11.76 -1.67
CA ASN A 41 -4.25 -12.11 -1.63
C ASN A 41 -5.10 -10.96 -1.06
N PHE A 42 -4.59 -10.26 -0.04
CA PHE A 42 -5.31 -9.17 0.61
C PHE A 42 -5.17 -7.83 -0.11
N ALA A 43 -4.01 -7.60 -0.73
CA ALA A 43 -3.71 -6.39 -1.51
C ALA A 43 -3.06 -6.80 -2.85
N PRO A 44 -3.84 -7.40 -3.77
CA PRO A 44 -3.32 -7.77 -5.07
C PRO A 44 -2.79 -6.52 -5.79
N PRO A 45 -1.64 -6.59 -6.45
CA PRO A 45 -1.15 -5.48 -7.25
C PRO A 45 -2.19 -5.16 -8.33
N PRO A 46 -2.34 -3.88 -8.71
CA PRO A 46 -3.30 -3.49 -9.72
C PRO A 46 -3.02 -4.30 -10.99
N ARG A 47 -4.02 -5.07 -11.44
CA ARG A 47 -3.92 -5.87 -12.67
C ARG A 47 -3.71 -4.90 -13.83
N ARG A 48 -2.51 -4.90 -14.41
CA ARG A 48 -2.22 -4.13 -15.63
C ARG A 48 -2.62 -5.03 -16.80
N ASN A 49 -3.79 -4.79 -17.37
CA ASN A 49 -4.20 -5.42 -18.63
C ASN A 49 -3.37 -4.78 -19.75
N LEU A 50 -2.14 -5.27 -19.95
CA LEU A 50 -1.31 -4.85 -21.07
C LEU A 50 -1.83 -5.53 -22.34
N PRO A 51 -2.02 -4.80 -23.44
CA PRO A 51 -2.28 -5.42 -24.73
C PRO A 51 -1.05 -6.23 -25.16
N THR A 52 -1.24 -7.51 -25.44
CA THR A 52 -0.15 -8.41 -25.88
C THR A 52 0.00 -8.40 -27.41
N GLU A 53 -1.09 -8.16 -28.12
CA GLU A 53 -1.14 -8.13 -29.58
C GLU A 53 -0.73 -6.77 -30.14
N THR A 54 0.02 -6.79 -31.24
CA THR A 54 0.54 -5.57 -31.88
C THR A 54 -0.56 -4.61 -32.34
N SER A 55 -1.70 -5.13 -32.80
CA SER A 55 -2.87 -4.33 -33.18
C SER A 55 -3.48 -3.58 -31.99
N ASP A 56 -3.58 -4.27 -30.85
CA ASP A 56 -4.19 -3.72 -29.64
C ASP A 56 -3.28 -2.69 -28.98
N ILE A 57 -1.96 -2.86 -29.09
CA ILE A 57 -0.97 -1.87 -28.65
C ILE A 57 -1.13 -0.57 -29.43
N GLN A 58 -1.28 -0.64 -30.76
CA GLN A 58 -1.45 0.55 -31.59
C GLN A 58 -2.76 1.29 -31.25
N LYS A 59 -3.85 0.54 -31.04
CA LYS A 59 -5.14 1.09 -30.62
C LYS A 59 -5.04 1.78 -29.26
N ALA A 60 -4.48 1.11 -28.25
CA ALA A 60 -4.28 1.68 -26.92
C ALA A 60 -3.37 2.93 -26.94
N LEU A 61 -2.37 2.96 -27.82
CA LEU A 61 -1.50 4.11 -28.02
C LEU A 61 -2.27 5.30 -28.62
N ALA A 62 -3.12 5.05 -29.62
CA ALA A 62 -3.94 6.08 -30.24
C ALA A 62 -4.93 6.70 -29.25
N GLU A 63 -5.64 5.87 -28.48
CA GLU A 63 -6.54 6.31 -27.39
C GLU A 63 -5.78 7.13 -26.34
N SER A 64 -4.58 6.68 -25.96
CA SER A 64 -3.73 7.41 -25.00
C SER A 64 -3.30 8.78 -25.51
N ARG A 65 -3.05 8.94 -26.82
CA ARG A 65 -2.71 10.23 -27.43
C ARG A 65 -3.92 11.17 -27.40
N GLN A 66 -5.09 10.68 -27.79
CA GLN A 66 -6.34 11.45 -27.78
C GLN A 66 -6.69 11.94 -26.37
N MET A 67 -6.57 11.09 -25.35
CA MET A 67 -6.79 11.48 -23.96
C MET A 67 -5.85 12.61 -23.50
N ARG A 68 -4.59 12.60 -23.96
CA ARG A 68 -3.62 13.66 -23.62
C ARG A 68 -3.99 14.98 -24.29
N GLU A 69 -4.42 14.95 -25.55
CA GLU A 69 -4.87 16.15 -26.27
C GLU A 69 -6.12 16.75 -25.60
N GLN A 70 -7.11 15.92 -25.27
CA GLN A 70 -8.29 16.38 -24.54
C GLN A 70 -7.94 17.03 -23.19
N ARG A 71 -7.02 16.43 -22.43
CA ARG A 71 -6.55 17.00 -21.16
C ARG A 71 -5.85 18.35 -21.35
N LYS A 72 -5.08 18.51 -22.43
CA LYS A 72 -4.46 19.80 -22.76
C LYS A 72 -5.52 20.85 -23.08
N LEU A 73 -6.47 20.53 -23.94
CA LEU A 73 -7.56 21.44 -24.32
C LEU A 73 -8.40 21.88 -23.12
N VAL A 74 -8.74 20.96 -22.21
CA VAL A 74 -9.47 21.29 -20.97
C VAL A 74 -8.63 22.22 -20.08
N ARG A 75 -7.33 21.94 -19.95
CA ARG A 75 -6.42 22.79 -19.17
C ARG A 75 -6.28 24.19 -19.77
N GLU A 76 -6.18 24.30 -21.10
CA GLU A 76 -6.11 25.56 -21.82
C GLU A 76 -7.39 26.38 -21.67
N LYS A 77 -8.56 25.74 -21.79
CA LYS A 77 -9.85 26.40 -21.51
C LYS A 77 -9.95 26.90 -20.06
N ALA A 78 -9.58 26.07 -19.09
CA ALA A 78 -9.57 26.46 -17.68
C ALA A 78 -8.62 27.64 -17.40
N MET A 79 -7.47 27.71 -18.09
CA MET A 79 -6.53 28.83 -17.99
C MET A 79 -7.07 30.11 -18.66
N GLN A 80 -7.82 29.99 -19.76
CA GLN A 80 -8.47 31.13 -20.41
C GLN A 80 -9.58 31.71 -19.53
N ASP A 81 -10.44 30.86 -18.97
CA ASP A 81 -11.55 31.28 -18.09
C ASP A 81 -11.04 31.98 -16.81
N MET A 82 -9.90 31.54 -16.27
CA MET A 82 -9.22 32.17 -15.12
C MET A 82 -8.50 33.48 -15.46
N GLY A 83 -8.12 33.71 -16.72
CA GLY A 83 -7.44 34.94 -17.17
C GLY A 83 -8.39 36.03 -17.69
N SER A 84 -9.67 35.71 -17.89
CA SER A 84 -10.73 36.64 -18.33
C SER A 84 -11.63 37.15 -17.19
N SER A 85 -11.30 36.85 -15.93
CA SER A 85 -11.91 37.44 -14.71
C SER A 85 -10.91 38.36 -14.02
#